data_AF-A0AAU0SHY0-F1
#
_entry.id   AF-A0AAU0SHY0-F1
#
_cell.length_a   1.000
_cell.length_b   1.000
_cell.length_c   1.000
_cell.angle_alpha   90.00
_cell.angle_beta   90.00
_cell.angle_gamma   90.00
#
_symmetry.space_group_name_H-M   'P 1'
#
loop_
_entity.id
_entity.type
_entity.pdbx_description
1 polymer ?
#
loop_
_entity_poly.entity_id
_entity_poly.type
_entity_poly.pdbx_seq_one_letter_code
_entity_poly.pdbx_strand_id
1 'polypeptide(L)'
;MSQVSLLKSIAETGYNVGFGGRKHWATYDIVEKIPGLIGFIGTAIGIFSLVYDSLSAKDVSAALAVLGVMGIYISVYDSKKSDYEKSAVEITKIFNGLRDLYREVEALAPNADFSLYRARLAAFESQYYDASISKQILFSDWYAHYKFFWQYQIDWIANQKTFSFWRDKVPLTGWLATAAIIVSIISCFALQFDSVKSCFGIA
;
A
#
# COMPACT_ATOMS: atom_id res chain seq x y z
N MET A 1 -15.08 -3.54 31.71
CA MET A 1 -14.50 -2.74 30.60
C MET A 1 -15.42 -1.56 30.37
N SER A 2 -14.88 -0.37 30.12
CA SER A 2 -15.71 0.81 29.83
C SER A 2 -16.05 0.90 28.35
N GLN A 3 -17.08 1.68 28.02
CA GLN A 3 -17.41 2.02 26.63
C GLN A 3 -16.20 2.59 25.88
N VAL A 4 -15.49 3.55 26.49
CA VAL A 4 -14.31 4.21 25.89
C VAL A 4 -13.21 3.21 25.56
N SER A 5 -12.93 2.26 26.46
CA SER A 5 -11.92 1.23 26.22
C SER A 5 -12.35 0.24 25.13
N LEU A 6 -13.62 -0.12 25.07
CA LEU A 6 -14.14 -0.97 24.00
C LEU A 6 -14.07 -0.28 22.63
N LEU A 7 -14.52 0.98 22.53
CA LEU A 7 -14.45 1.75 21.28
C LEU A 7 -13.02 1.86 20.76
N LYS A 8 -12.06 2.11 21.66
CA LYS A 8 -10.63 2.14 21.32
C LYS A 8 -10.15 0.79 20.80
N SER A 9 -10.48 -0.32 21.47
CA SER A 9 -10.11 -1.66 21.01
C SER A 9 -10.71 -1.98 19.64
N ILE A 10 -11.99 -1.67 19.40
CA ILE A 10 -12.62 -1.90 18.09
C ILE A 10 -11.91 -1.09 17.00
N ALA A 11 -11.55 0.18 17.26
CA ALA A 11 -10.84 1.01 16.30
C ALA A 11 -9.41 0.52 16.03
N GLU A 12 -8.68 0.07 17.05
CA GLU A 12 -7.34 -0.51 16.90
C GLU A 12 -7.38 -1.82 16.09
N THR A 13 -8.34 -2.69 16.36
CA THR A 13 -8.58 -3.91 15.57
C THR A 13 -9.01 -3.54 14.15
N GLY A 14 -9.89 -2.55 13.99
CA GLY A 14 -10.31 -2.01 12.70
C GLY A 14 -9.13 -1.51 11.85
N TYR A 15 -8.17 -0.83 12.47
CA TYR A 15 -6.94 -0.39 11.80
C TYR A 15 -6.13 -1.58 11.28
N ASN A 16 -5.89 -2.59 12.13
CA ASN A 16 -5.11 -3.77 11.79
C ASN A 16 -5.78 -4.59 10.67
N VAL A 17 -7.08 -4.85 10.80
CA VAL A 17 -7.89 -5.58 9.83
C VAL A 17 -7.96 -4.80 8.51
N GLY A 18 -8.20 -3.49 8.57
CA GLY A 18 -8.30 -2.65 7.40
C GLY A 18 -7.00 -2.60 6.60
N PHE A 19 -5.86 -2.38 7.27
CA PHE A 19 -4.54 -2.39 6.63
C PHE A 19 -4.20 -3.78 6.09
N GLY A 20 -4.44 -4.84 6.87
CA GLY A 20 -4.28 -6.23 6.45
C GLY A 20 -5.08 -6.56 5.20
N GLY A 21 -6.35 -6.16 5.13
CA GLY A 21 -7.21 -6.33 3.96
C GLY A 21 -6.68 -5.59 2.73
N ARG A 22 -6.14 -4.37 2.90
CA ARG A 22 -5.52 -3.63 1.79
C ARG A 22 -4.26 -4.30 1.27
N LYS A 23 -3.48 -5.01 2.10
CA LYS A 23 -2.34 -5.83 1.65
C LYS A 23 -2.78 -6.96 0.73
N HIS A 24 -3.86 -7.67 1.05
CA HIS A 24 -4.38 -8.74 0.20
C HIS A 24 -4.88 -8.19 -1.14
N TRP A 25 -5.63 -7.06 -1.12
CA TRP A 25 -6.03 -6.36 -2.33
C TRP A 25 -4.85 -5.81 -3.14
N ALA A 26 -3.76 -5.39 -2.49
CA ALA A 26 -2.56 -4.93 -3.17
C ALA A 26 -1.85 -6.10 -3.87
N THR A 27 -1.71 -7.24 -3.19
CA THR A 27 -1.15 -8.46 -3.80
C THR A 27 -1.98 -8.91 -4.99
N TYR A 28 -3.30 -9.03 -4.83
CA TYR A 28 -4.21 -9.38 -5.93
C TYR A 28 -4.02 -8.47 -7.15
N ASP A 29 -4.08 -7.14 -6.94
CA ASP A 29 -3.97 -6.20 -8.04
C ASP A 29 -2.60 -6.20 -8.73
N ILE A 30 -1.52 -6.39 -7.96
CA ILE A 30 -0.17 -6.51 -8.54
C ILE A 30 -0.09 -7.73 -9.45
N VAL A 31 -0.57 -8.88 -8.96
CA VAL A 31 -0.54 -10.14 -9.70
C VAL A 31 -1.43 -10.07 -10.95
N GLU A 32 -2.59 -9.44 -10.85
CA GLU A 32 -3.54 -9.31 -11.96
C GLU A 32 -3.09 -8.31 -13.03
N LYS A 33 -2.54 -7.15 -12.63
CA LYS A 33 -2.39 -6.00 -13.56
C LYS A 33 -0.96 -5.79 -14.05
N ILE A 34 0.05 -6.03 -13.20
CA ILE A 34 1.43 -5.66 -13.52
C ILE A 34 2.04 -6.51 -14.64
N PRO A 35 1.86 -7.85 -14.69
CA PRO A 35 2.38 -8.65 -15.80
C PRO A 35 1.82 -8.21 -17.16
N GLY A 36 0.52 -7.90 -17.22
CA GLY A 36 -0.12 -7.37 -18.43
C GLY A 36 0.46 -6.02 -18.85
N LEU A 37 0.71 -5.13 -17.89
CA LEU A 37 1.35 -3.83 -18.15
C LEU A 37 2.78 -3.98 -18.67
N ILE A 38 3.57 -4.88 -18.08
CA ILE A 38 4.94 -5.18 -18.53
C ILE A 38 4.91 -5.72 -19.97
N GLY A 39 4.01 -6.66 -20.26
CA GLY A 39 3.83 -7.21 -21.60
C GLY A 39 3.48 -6.12 -22.62
N PHE A 40 2.49 -5.28 -22.30
CA PHE A 40 2.07 -4.18 -23.16
C PHE A 40 3.20 -3.19 -23.46
N ILE A 41 3.88 -2.68 -22.44
CA ILE A 41 4.98 -1.71 -22.61
C ILE A 41 6.15 -2.35 -23.36
N GLY A 42 6.51 -3.60 -23.03
CA GLY A 42 7.58 -4.32 -23.70
C GLY A 42 7.30 -4.52 -25.19
N THR A 43 6.08 -4.93 -25.55
CA THR A 43 5.67 -5.06 -26.94
C THR A 43 5.65 -3.72 -27.66
N ALA A 44 5.14 -2.66 -27.04
CA ALA A 44 5.12 -1.32 -27.64
C ALA A 44 6.55 -0.83 -27.96
N ILE A 45 7.48 -0.94 -27.00
CA ILE A 45 8.89 -0.57 -27.22
C ILE A 45 9.52 -1.45 -28.30
N GLY A 46 9.25 -2.76 -28.31
CA GLY A 46 9.75 -3.67 -29.34
C GLY A 46 9.23 -3.38 -30.75
N ILE A 47 8.01 -2.83 -30.89
CA ILE A 47 7.49 -2.36 -32.19
C ILE A 47 8.20 -1.08 -32.60
N PHE A 48 8.31 -0.10 -31.70
CA PHE A 48 8.94 1.19 -32.02
C PHE A 48 10.45 1.08 -32.27
N SER A 49 11.13 0.07 -31.72
CA SER A 49 12.55 -0.15 -31.98
C SER A 49 12.86 -0.54 -33.44
N LEU A 50 11.86 -0.97 -34.21
CA LEU A 50 12.00 -1.20 -35.65
C LEU A 50 12.16 0.11 -36.45
N VAL A 51 11.77 1.23 -35.87
CA VAL A 51 11.83 2.57 -36.49
C VAL A 51 12.91 3.43 -35.84
N TYR A 52 13.12 3.28 -34.53
CA TYR A 52 14.03 4.10 -33.75
C TYR A 52 15.16 3.27 -33.11
N ASP A 53 16.37 3.38 -33.66
CA ASP A 53 17.57 2.64 -33.20
C ASP A 53 17.89 2.88 -31.71
N SER A 54 17.56 4.05 -31.17
CA SER A 54 17.78 4.39 -29.76
C SER A 54 17.02 3.47 -28.80
N LEU A 55 15.87 2.93 -29.21
CA LEU A 55 15.08 1.98 -28.40
C LEU A 55 15.65 0.56 -28.45
N SER A 56 16.53 0.27 -29.42
CA SER A 56 17.29 -0.99 -29.49
C SER A 56 18.63 -0.90 -28.75
N ALA A 57 18.92 0.21 -28.08
CA ALA A 57 20.15 0.36 -27.30
C ALA A 57 20.25 -0.71 -26.21
N LYS A 58 21.49 -1.06 -25.84
CA LYS A 58 21.80 -2.09 -24.82
C LYS A 58 21.11 -1.76 -23.49
N ASP A 59 21.09 -0.49 -23.13
CA ASP A 59 20.57 0.01 -21.86
C ASP A 59 19.04 -0.22 -21.79
N VAL A 60 18.32 0.09 -22.88
CA VAL A 60 16.87 -0.12 -23.00
C VAL A 60 16.56 -1.62 -23.00
N SER A 61 17.34 -2.41 -23.74
CA SER A 61 17.19 -3.87 -23.80
C SER A 61 17.41 -4.52 -22.42
N ALA A 62 18.41 -4.06 -21.68
CA ALA A 62 18.69 -4.52 -20.32
C ALA A 62 17.54 -4.17 -19.36
N ALA A 63 16.99 -2.95 -19.45
CA ALA A 63 15.85 -2.54 -18.64
C ALA A 63 14.61 -3.41 -18.93
N LEU A 64 14.31 -3.68 -20.20
CA LEU A 64 13.23 -4.58 -20.60
C LEU A 64 13.44 -6.00 -20.09
N ALA A 65 14.68 -6.52 -20.12
CA ALA A 65 15.00 -7.83 -19.59
C ALA A 65 14.73 -7.92 -18.07
N VAL A 66 15.09 -6.87 -17.32
CA VAL A 66 14.77 -6.79 -15.87
C VAL A 66 13.26 -6.78 -15.64
N LEU A 67 12.50 -6.01 -16.41
CA LEU A 67 11.03 -6.03 -16.34
C LEU A 67 10.46 -7.42 -16.67
N GLY A 68 11.03 -8.12 -17.66
CA GLY A 68 10.67 -9.51 -17.95
C GLY A 68 10.87 -10.45 -16.76
N VAL A 69 12.03 -10.35 -16.08
CA VAL A 69 12.31 -11.13 -14.86
C VAL A 69 11.34 -10.77 -13.73
N MET A 70 10.97 -9.49 -13.58
CA MET A 70 9.93 -9.08 -12.63
C MET A 70 8.57 -9.73 -12.95
N GLY A 71 8.20 -9.79 -14.22
CA GLY A 71 6.99 -10.48 -14.67
C GLY A 71 6.97 -11.96 -14.28
N ILE A 72 8.09 -12.65 -14.45
CA ILE A 72 8.25 -14.06 -14.03
C ILE A 72 8.14 -14.21 -12.50
N TYR A 73 8.75 -13.31 -11.73
CA TYR A 73 8.61 -13.32 -10.27
C TYR A 73 7.14 -13.18 -9.84
N ILE A 74 6.39 -12.27 -10.48
CA ILE A 74 4.99 -12.03 -10.17
C ILE A 74 4.13 -13.25 -10.53
N SER A 75 4.40 -13.92 -11.66
CA SER A 75 3.61 -15.08 -12.12
C SER A 75 3.64 -16.27 -11.16
N VAL A 76 4.66 -16.37 -10.28
CA VAL A 76 4.71 -17.36 -9.19
C VAL A 76 3.49 -17.25 -8.25
N TYR A 77 2.87 -16.08 -8.14
CA TYR A 77 1.70 -15.85 -7.30
C TYR A 77 0.37 -16.07 -8.03
N ASP A 78 0.36 -16.23 -9.36
CA ASP A 78 -0.87 -16.31 -10.16
C ASP A 78 -1.76 -17.50 -9.76
N SER A 79 -1.14 -18.66 -9.46
CA SER A 79 -1.85 -19.85 -8.96
C SER A 79 -2.66 -19.63 -7.67
N LYS A 80 -2.31 -18.62 -6.88
CA LYS A 80 -2.99 -18.26 -5.62
C LYS A 80 -3.76 -16.95 -5.70
N LYS A 81 -3.83 -16.34 -6.89
CA LYS A 81 -4.47 -15.03 -7.09
C LYS A 81 -5.91 -15.00 -6.57
N SER A 82 -6.71 -16.02 -6.87
CA SER A 82 -8.10 -16.13 -6.39
C SER A 82 -8.20 -16.20 -4.86
N ASP A 83 -7.18 -16.76 -4.19
CA ASP A 83 -7.19 -16.88 -2.74
C ASP A 83 -6.94 -15.52 -2.09
N TYR A 84 -6.07 -14.69 -2.68
CA TYR A 84 -5.89 -13.31 -2.25
C TYR A 84 -7.17 -12.49 -2.42
N GLU A 85 -7.89 -12.66 -3.53
CA GLU A 85 -9.18 -11.98 -3.73
C GLU A 85 -10.20 -12.40 -2.68
N LYS A 86 -10.40 -13.72 -2.49
CA LYS A 86 -11.34 -14.25 -1.50
C LYS A 86 -11.02 -13.74 -0.09
N SER A 87 -9.75 -13.84 0.32
CA SER A 87 -9.27 -13.32 1.60
C SER A 87 -9.51 -11.81 1.73
N ALA A 88 -9.19 -11.04 0.67
CA ALA A 88 -9.38 -9.60 0.68
C ALA A 88 -10.87 -9.19 0.81
N VAL A 89 -11.78 -9.93 0.16
CA VAL A 89 -13.23 -9.76 0.29
C VAL A 89 -13.69 -10.08 1.71
N GLU A 90 -13.27 -11.23 2.27
CA GLU A 90 -13.60 -11.66 3.62
C GLU A 90 -13.17 -10.60 4.65
N ILE A 91 -11.91 -10.16 4.59
CA ILE A 91 -11.36 -9.15 5.49
C ILE A 91 -12.07 -7.79 5.33
N THR A 92 -12.51 -7.45 4.11
CA THR A 92 -13.32 -6.24 3.88
C THR A 92 -14.67 -6.32 4.58
N LYS A 93 -15.32 -7.49 4.58
CA LYS A 93 -16.58 -7.69 5.33
C LYS A 93 -16.35 -7.57 6.83
N ILE A 94 -15.26 -8.17 7.35
CA ILE A 94 -14.88 -8.06 8.76
C ILE A 94 -14.65 -6.59 9.14
N PHE A 95 -13.92 -5.83 8.32
CA PHE A 95 -13.70 -4.41 8.55
C PHE A 95 -15.01 -3.62 8.64
N ASN A 96 -15.96 -3.88 7.72
CA ASN A 96 -17.26 -3.22 7.75
C ASN A 96 -18.05 -3.63 9.01
N GLY A 97 -17.99 -4.91 9.40
CA GLY A 97 -18.58 -5.39 10.64
C GLY A 97 -18.00 -4.73 11.89
N LEU A 98 -16.69 -4.46 11.93
CA LEU A 98 -16.03 -3.72 13.01
C LEU A 98 -16.46 -2.26 13.06
N ARG A 99 -16.61 -1.60 11.90
CA ARG A 99 -17.15 -0.23 11.82
C ARG A 99 -18.57 -0.18 12.37
N ASP A 100 -19.40 -1.15 12.00
CA ASP A 100 -20.80 -1.17 12.44
C ASP A 100 -20.88 -1.50 13.94
N LEU A 101 -20.07 -2.44 14.43
CA LEU A 101 -19.90 -2.71 15.86
C LEU A 101 -19.45 -1.48 16.65
N TYR A 102 -18.51 -0.70 16.11
CA TYR A 102 -18.06 0.55 16.71
C TYR A 102 -19.23 1.53 16.89
N ARG A 103 -20.03 1.74 15.85
CA ARG A 103 -21.18 2.66 15.89
C ARG A 103 -22.28 2.19 16.84
N GLU A 104 -22.53 0.87 16.89
CA GLU A 104 -23.46 0.29 17.86
C GLU A 104 -23.01 0.60 19.30
N VAL A 105 -21.73 0.38 19.62
CA VAL A 105 -21.19 0.66 20.96
C VAL A 105 -21.19 2.14 21.27
N GLU A 106 -20.93 3.00 20.29
CA GLU A 106 -20.93 4.46 20.44
C GLU A 106 -22.32 5.00 20.83
N ALA A 107 -23.38 4.39 20.33
CA ALA A 107 -24.76 4.76 20.64
C ALA A 107 -25.26 4.29 22.03
N LEU A 108 -24.53 3.41 22.72
CA LEU A 108 -24.93 2.88 24.02
C LEU A 108 -24.65 3.85 25.18
N ALA A 109 -25.33 3.63 26.30
CA ALA A 109 -25.03 4.34 27.55
C ALA A 109 -23.65 3.90 28.10
N PRO A 110 -22.88 4.79 28.75
CA PRO A 110 -21.54 4.46 29.27
C PRO A 110 -21.48 3.31 30.28
N ASN A 111 -22.60 3.01 30.95
CA ASN A 111 -22.75 1.97 31.96
C ASN A 111 -23.51 0.73 31.45
N ALA A 112 -23.71 0.61 30.13
CA ALA A 112 -24.32 -0.57 29.54
C ALA A 112 -23.47 -1.84 29.75
N ASP A 113 -24.08 -3.02 29.61
CA ASP A 113 -23.33 -4.26 29.54
C ASP A 113 -22.68 -4.42 28.15
N PHE A 114 -21.35 -4.56 28.15
CA PHE A 114 -20.54 -4.70 26.95
C PHE A 114 -20.08 -6.14 26.68
N SER A 115 -20.54 -7.12 27.47
CA SER A 115 -20.15 -8.53 27.37
C SER A 115 -20.35 -9.11 25.95
N LEU A 116 -21.53 -8.87 25.36
CA LEU A 116 -21.88 -9.31 24.01
C LEU A 116 -21.00 -8.69 22.92
N TYR A 117 -20.75 -7.38 23.00
CA TYR A 117 -19.96 -6.63 22.01
C TYR A 117 -18.48 -7.05 22.05
N ARG A 118 -17.96 -7.36 23.23
CA ARG A 118 -16.62 -7.92 23.39
C ARG A 118 -16.53 -9.31 22.74
N ALA A 119 -17.53 -10.17 22.93
CA ALA A 119 -17.56 -11.48 22.28
C ALA A 119 -17.60 -11.35 20.74
N ARG A 120 -18.38 -10.39 20.21
CA ARG A 120 -18.40 -10.08 18.76
C ARG A 120 -17.05 -9.57 18.25
N LEU A 121 -16.38 -8.68 18.99
CA LEU A 121 -15.04 -8.21 18.63
C LEU A 121 -14.05 -9.38 18.54
N ALA A 122 -14.02 -10.26 19.55
CA ALA A 122 -13.16 -11.44 19.55
C ALA A 122 -13.49 -12.40 18.38
N ALA A 123 -14.77 -12.54 18.04
CA ALA A 123 -15.18 -13.34 16.88
C ALA A 123 -14.67 -12.74 15.55
N PHE A 124 -14.70 -11.41 15.39
CA PHE A 124 -14.12 -10.75 14.21
C PHE A 124 -12.60 -10.90 14.15
N GLU A 125 -11.91 -10.84 15.29
CA GLU A 125 -10.46 -11.07 15.36
C GLU A 125 -10.11 -12.50 14.93
N SER A 126 -10.83 -13.51 15.42
CA SER A 126 -10.64 -14.90 15.00
C SER A 126 -10.84 -15.05 13.50
N GLN A 127 -11.96 -14.55 12.97
CA GLN A 127 -12.25 -14.60 11.53
C GLN A 127 -11.18 -13.91 10.69
N TYR A 128 -10.62 -12.81 11.18
CA TYR A 128 -9.55 -12.10 10.49
C TYR A 128 -8.27 -12.96 10.40
N TYR A 129 -7.90 -13.64 11.49
CA TYR A 129 -6.75 -14.52 11.49
C TYR A 129 -6.95 -15.71 10.57
N ASP A 130 -8.14 -16.31 10.57
CA ASP A 130 -8.49 -17.45 9.70
C ASP A 130 -8.48 -17.07 8.21
N ALA A 131 -8.92 -15.85 7.89
CA ALA A 131 -8.96 -15.35 6.52
C ALA A 131 -7.59 -14.90 6.00
N SER A 132 -6.62 -14.59 6.86
CA SER A 132 -5.38 -13.91 6.47
C SER A 132 -4.34 -14.86 5.85
N ILE A 133 -3.77 -14.44 4.72
CA ILE A 133 -2.65 -15.12 4.05
C ILE A 133 -1.33 -14.45 4.46
N SER A 134 -0.41 -15.19 5.07
CA SER A 134 0.85 -14.62 5.57
C SER A 134 1.82 -14.21 4.45
N LYS A 135 1.91 -15.01 3.39
CA LYS A 135 2.80 -14.71 2.26
C LYS A 135 2.15 -13.66 1.37
N GLN A 136 2.77 -12.51 1.22
CA GLN A 136 2.32 -11.42 0.35
C GLN A 136 3.41 -11.11 -0.69
N ILE A 137 3.05 -10.52 -1.83
CA ILE A 137 4.03 -10.15 -2.85
C ILE A 137 4.85 -8.94 -2.40
N LEU A 138 6.08 -8.81 -2.90
CA LEU A 138 6.90 -7.62 -2.69
C LEU A 138 6.12 -6.35 -3.11
N PHE A 139 6.35 -5.25 -2.40
CA PHE A 139 5.66 -3.96 -2.59
C PHE A 139 4.17 -3.94 -2.26
N SER A 140 3.56 -5.07 -1.87
CA SER A 140 2.17 -5.08 -1.38
C SER A 140 1.95 -4.14 -0.19
N ASP A 141 2.92 -4.05 0.73
CA ASP A 141 2.86 -3.12 1.87
C ASP A 141 2.80 -1.65 1.45
N TRP A 142 3.63 -1.27 0.48
CA TRP A 142 3.64 0.09 -0.05
C TRP A 142 2.33 0.42 -0.74
N TYR A 143 1.83 -0.48 -1.58
CA TYR A 143 0.58 -0.25 -2.30
C TYR A 143 -0.63 -0.30 -1.36
N ALA A 144 -0.61 -1.17 -0.34
CA ALA A 144 -1.62 -1.20 0.71
C ALA A 144 -1.68 0.10 1.50
N HIS A 145 -0.52 0.70 1.80
CA HIS A 145 -0.46 2.00 2.48
C HIS A 145 -1.17 3.09 1.67
N TYR A 146 -0.88 3.20 0.37
CA TYR A 146 -1.62 4.08 -0.54
C TYR A 146 -3.13 3.78 -0.50
N LYS A 147 -3.53 2.52 -0.69
CA LYS A 147 -4.95 2.15 -0.68
C LYS A 147 -5.63 2.51 0.64
N PHE A 148 -4.97 2.29 1.77
CA PHE A 148 -5.56 2.47 3.09
C PHE A 148 -5.72 3.94 3.46
N PHE A 149 -4.68 4.76 3.26
CA PHE A 149 -4.69 6.17 3.68
C PHE A 149 -5.28 7.13 2.62
N TRP A 150 -5.22 6.77 1.34
CA TRP A 150 -5.69 7.63 0.26
C TRP A 150 -7.08 7.26 -0.27
N GLN A 151 -7.40 5.96 -0.39
CA GLN A 151 -8.64 5.51 -1.03
C GLN A 151 -9.70 5.03 -0.05
N TYR A 152 -9.30 4.51 1.11
CA TYR A 152 -10.20 3.81 2.02
C TYR A 152 -10.78 4.75 3.08
N GLN A 153 -12.05 4.55 3.43
CA GLN A 153 -12.71 5.38 4.45
C GLN A 153 -12.34 4.92 5.86
N ILE A 154 -11.43 5.67 6.50
CA ILE A 154 -10.87 5.34 7.82
C ILE A 154 -11.25 6.35 8.91
N ASP A 155 -12.17 7.28 8.63
CA ASP A 155 -12.54 8.37 9.55
C ASP A 155 -13.04 7.86 10.91
N TRP A 156 -13.83 6.78 10.91
CA TRP A 156 -14.35 6.19 12.15
C TRP A 156 -13.23 5.63 13.05
N ILE A 157 -12.11 5.21 12.46
CA ILE A 157 -10.91 4.78 13.19
C ILE A 157 -10.17 6.02 13.71
N ALA A 158 -10.11 7.07 12.89
CA ALA A 158 -9.44 8.33 13.22
C ALA A 158 -10.05 9.02 14.45
N ASN A 159 -11.34 8.77 14.75
CA ASN A 159 -12.01 9.22 15.96
C ASN A 159 -11.35 8.72 17.26
N GLN A 160 -10.72 7.53 17.22
CA GLN A 160 -10.05 6.93 18.38
C GLN A 160 -8.52 6.92 18.25
N LYS A 161 -8.01 6.89 17.01
CA LYS A 161 -6.59 6.83 16.70
C LYS A 161 -6.20 8.01 15.82
N THR A 162 -5.59 9.03 16.40
CA THR A 162 -5.10 10.17 15.65
C THR A 162 -3.91 9.77 14.77
N PHE A 163 -4.03 10.01 13.47
CA PHE A 163 -2.98 9.73 12.49
C PHE A 163 -2.19 10.99 12.16
N SER A 164 -0.90 10.97 12.47
CA SER A 164 0.03 12.05 12.12
C SER A 164 0.38 12.01 10.63
N PHE A 165 0.47 13.19 10.01
CA PHE A 165 0.87 13.28 8.60
C PHE A 165 2.28 12.73 8.37
N TRP A 166 3.22 13.07 9.26
CA TRP A 166 4.64 12.77 9.10
C TRP A 166 5.01 11.30 9.31
N ARG A 167 4.37 10.60 10.24
CA ARG A 167 4.71 9.20 10.56
C ARG A 167 3.75 8.20 9.95
N ASP A 168 2.45 8.52 9.95
CA ASP A 168 1.41 7.51 9.69
C ASP A 168 0.90 7.60 8.24
N LYS A 169 0.61 8.81 7.75
CA LYS A 169 0.02 9.02 6.41
C LYS A 169 1.02 9.04 5.26
N VAL A 170 2.31 9.20 5.54
CA VAL A 170 3.38 9.14 4.54
C VAL A 170 4.31 7.98 4.91
N PRO A 171 4.51 7.01 4.01
CA PRO A 171 5.42 5.89 4.28
C PRO A 171 6.87 6.39 4.37
N LEU A 172 7.69 5.76 5.20
CA LEU A 172 9.10 6.16 5.42
C LEU A 172 9.90 6.22 4.10
N THR A 173 9.68 5.26 3.20
CA THR A 173 10.32 5.26 1.88
C THR A 173 9.89 6.44 1.01
N GLY A 174 8.72 7.05 1.26
CA GLY A 174 8.31 8.32 0.65
C GLY A 174 9.15 9.50 1.14
N TRP A 175 9.49 9.53 2.44
CA TRP A 175 10.43 10.52 2.97
C TRP A 175 11.84 10.34 2.42
N LEU A 176 12.30 9.10 2.31
CA LEU A 176 13.60 8.79 1.70
C LEU A 176 13.65 9.21 0.23
N ALA A 177 12.58 8.96 -0.53
CA ALA A 177 12.48 9.41 -1.93
C ALA A 177 12.52 10.94 -2.03
N THR A 178 11.75 11.66 -1.21
CA THR A 178 11.79 13.12 -1.17
C THR A 178 13.18 13.65 -0.81
N ALA A 179 13.84 13.05 0.18
CA ALA A 179 15.19 13.44 0.57
C ALA A 179 16.20 13.19 -0.57
N ALA A 180 16.13 12.05 -1.25
CA ALA A 180 16.98 11.73 -2.39
C ALA A 180 16.79 12.74 -3.54
N ILE A 181 15.54 13.09 -3.85
CA ILE A 181 15.23 14.11 -4.87
C ILE A 181 15.84 15.47 -4.50
N ILE A 182 15.71 15.90 -3.24
CA ILE A 182 16.29 17.15 -2.76
C ILE A 182 17.82 17.13 -2.91
N VAL A 183 18.48 16.04 -2.51
CA VAL A 183 19.93 15.88 -2.66
C VAL A 183 20.33 15.93 -4.13
N SER A 184 19.64 15.20 -5.01
CA SER A 184 19.90 15.22 -6.45
C SER A 184 19.77 16.62 -7.05
N ILE A 185 18.74 17.37 -6.64
CA ILE A 185 18.53 18.76 -7.07
C ILE A 185 19.67 19.65 -6.60
N ILE A 186 20.05 19.58 -5.31
CA ILE A 186 21.16 20.36 -4.75
C ILE A 186 22.48 20.04 -5.46
N SER A 187 22.77 18.76 -5.69
CA SER A 187 23.96 18.35 -6.44
C SER A 187 23.95 18.88 -7.86
N CYS A 188 22.80 18.85 -8.54
CA CYS A 188 22.67 19.41 -9.90
C CYS A 188 22.90 20.92 -9.90
N PHE A 189 22.33 21.65 -8.94
CA PHE A 189 22.55 23.08 -8.78
C PHE A 189 24.00 23.42 -8.45
N ALA A 190 24.68 22.65 -7.59
CA ALA A 190 26.09 22.86 -7.27
C ALA A 190 26.99 22.67 -8.51
N LEU A 191 26.78 21.59 -9.28
CA LEU A 191 27.54 21.33 -10.51
C LEU A 191 27.29 22.39 -11.60
N GLN A 192 26.04 22.87 -11.70
CA GLN A 192 25.70 23.98 -12.60
C GLN A 192 26.26 25.32 -12.10
N PHE A 193 26.33 25.55 -10.79
CA PHE A 193 26.93 26.75 -10.21
C PHE A 193 28.43 26.83 -10.48
N ASP A 194 29.15 25.71 -10.39
CA ASP A 194 30.58 25.65 -10.77
C ASP A 194 30.78 25.91 -12.27
N SER A 195 29.88 25.37 -13.11
CA SER A 195 29.87 25.64 -14.55
C SER A 195 29.60 27.12 -14.86
N VAL A 196 28.69 27.77 -14.12
CA VAL A 196 28.37 29.20 -14.25
C VAL A 196 29.49 30.09 -13.72
N LYS A 197 30.11 29.76 -12.58
CA LYS A 197 31.31 30.46 -12.07
C LYS A 197 32.46 30.43 -13.08
N SER A 198 32.70 29.29 -13.71
CA SER A 198 33.70 29.14 -14.77
C SER A 198 33.41 30.04 -15.98
N CYS A 199 32.15 30.18 -16.37
CA CYS A 199 31.75 31.09 -17.45
C CYS A 199 31.88 32.59 -17.10
N PHE A 200 31.75 32.98 -15.84
CA PHE A 200 31.82 34.38 -15.40
C PHE A 200 33.18 34.80 -14.80
N GLY A 201 34.17 33.90 -14.74
CA GLY A 201 35.52 34.22 -14.26
C GLY A 201 35.58 34.66 -12.80
N ILE A 202 34.57 34.30 -12.00
CA ILE A 202 34.51 34.63 -10.58
C ILE A 202 35.27 33.54 -9.82
N ALA A 203 36.52 33.84 -9.45
CA ALA A 203 37.33 33.01 -8.54
C ALA A 203 36.64 32.87 -7.17
#